data_AF-A0A0R1WSX8-F1
#
_entry.id   AF-A0A0R1WSX8-F1
#
_cell.length_a   1.000
_cell.length_b   1.000
_cell.length_c   1.000
_cell.angle_alpha   90.00
_cell.angle_beta   90.00
_cell.angle_gamma   90.00
#
_symmetry.space_group_name_H-M   'P 1'
#
loop_
_entity.id
_entity.type
_entity.pdbx_description
1 polymer ?
#
loop_
_entity_poly.entity_id
_entity_poly.type
_entity_poly.pdbx_seq_one_letter_code
_entity_poly.pdbx_strand_id
1 'polypeptide(L)'
;MNIEFVTLKSNVSLIFEQTSKSDNEVFGNAIYLYARQKNNSDIWEYPNYLGKNLPLFRLENISIRREANPLEKNMFKRISSGKEITTKQKEMLRKKFKK
;
A
#
# COMPACT_ATOMS: atom_id res chain seq x y z
N MET A 1 16.69 1.53 4.30
CA MET A 1 15.62 0.93 3.47
C MET A 1 14.62 2.03 3.13
N ASN A 2 14.32 2.22 1.83
CA ASN A 2 13.39 3.25 1.38
C ASN A 2 11.99 2.66 1.24
N ILE A 3 11.03 3.29 1.93
CA ILE A 3 9.61 2.98 1.79
C ILE A 3 9.05 3.90 0.70
N GLU A 4 8.45 3.29 -0.31
CA GLU A 4 8.00 3.93 -1.53
C GLU A 4 6.50 3.75 -1.71
N PHE A 5 5.88 4.70 -2.39
CA PHE A 5 4.54 4.59 -2.92
C PHE A 5 4.62 4.18 -4.38
N VAL A 6 3.90 3.14 -4.76
CA VAL A 6 3.85 2.62 -6.12
C VAL A 6 2.40 2.51 -6.57
N THR A 7 2.11 2.97 -7.78
CA THR A 7 0.88 2.63 -8.50
C THR A 7 1.25 1.77 -9.70
N LEU A 8 0.53 0.66 -9.88
CA LEU A 8 0.65 -0.21 -11.04
C LEU A 8 -0.26 0.26 -12.18
N LYS A 9 0.02 -0.17 -13.41
CA LYS A 9 -0.83 0.06 -14.59
C LYS A 9 -2.26 -0.48 -14.41
N SER A 10 -2.46 -1.47 -13.53
CA SER A 10 -3.78 -1.97 -13.12
C SER A 10 -4.55 -1.03 -12.16
N ASN A 11 -4.02 0.17 -11.89
CA ASN A 11 -4.52 1.13 -10.90
C ASN A 11 -4.46 0.64 -9.44
N VAL A 12 -3.73 -0.43 -9.17
CA VAL A 12 -3.45 -0.88 -7.81
C VAL A 12 -2.37 0.02 -7.21
N SER A 13 -2.68 0.69 -6.10
CA SER A 13 -1.71 1.43 -5.30
C SER A 13 -1.20 0.59 -4.14
N LEU A 14 0.09 0.68 -3.85
CA LEU A 14 0.73 -0.04 -2.76
C LEU A 14 1.83 0.81 -2.11
N ILE A 15 2.09 0.55 -0.83
CA ILE A 15 3.29 1.03 -0.14
C ILE A 15 4.26 -0.13 -0.06
N PHE A 16 5.48 0.09 -0.53
CA PHE A 16 6.47 -0.93 -0.76
C PHE A 16 7.79 -0.60 -0.08
N GLU A 17 8.39 -1.59 0.58
CA GLU A 17 9.75 -1.52 1.08
C GLU A 17 10.59 -2.54 0.30
N GLN A 18 11.49 -2.05 -0.56
CA GLN A 18 12.35 -2.90 -1.36
C GLN A 18 13.40 -3.60 -0.49
N THR A 19 13.49 -4.92 -0.61
CA THR A 19 14.52 -5.75 0.02
C THR A 19 15.60 -6.18 -0.96
N SER A 20 15.26 -6.46 -2.21
CA SER A 20 16.21 -6.73 -3.29
C SER A 20 15.68 -6.34 -4.66
N LYS A 21 16.56 -6.30 -5.66
CA LYS A 21 16.24 -5.99 -7.06
C LYS A 21 16.97 -6.97 -7.98
N SER A 22 16.29 -7.51 -8.98
CA SER A 22 16.88 -8.15 -10.17
C SER A 22 16.57 -7.29 -11.40
N ASP A 23 17.19 -7.60 -12.55
CA ASP A 23 17.20 -6.78 -13.77
C ASP A 23 15.89 -6.04 -14.06
N ASN A 24 14.74 -6.73 -13.97
CA ASN A 24 13.41 -6.17 -14.23
C ASN A 24 12.40 -6.34 -13.09
N GLU A 25 12.83 -6.83 -11.93
CA GLU A 25 11.93 -7.22 -10.85
C GLU A 25 12.37 -6.62 -9.51
N VAL A 26 11.40 -6.25 -8.69
CA VAL A 26 11.65 -5.77 -7.34
C VAL A 26 11.00 -6.71 -6.33
N PHE A 27 11.74 -6.98 -5.27
CA PHE A 27 11.34 -7.82 -4.15
C PHE A 27 11.23 -6.97 -2.90
N GLY A 28 10.27 -7.28 -2.04
CA GLY A 28 10.07 -6.50 -0.84
C GLY A 28 8.79 -6.81 -0.10
N ASN A 29 8.54 -5.99 0.91
CA ASN A 29 7.31 -6.00 1.68
C ASN A 29 6.34 -4.98 1.09
N ALA A 30 5.09 -5.36 0.88
CA ALA A 30 4.09 -4.50 0.28
C ALA A 30 2.79 -4.48 1.09
N ILE A 31 2.11 -3.33 1.07
CA ILE A 31 0.75 -3.17 1.58
C ILE A 31 -0.10 -2.58 0.47
N TYR A 32 -1.15 -3.30 0.07
CA TYR A 32 -2.14 -2.81 -0.86
C TYR A 32 -2.98 -1.70 -0.23
N LEU A 33 -3.12 -0.59 -0.94
CA LEU A 33 -3.95 0.51 -0.51
C LEU A 33 -5.33 0.39 -1.13
N TYR A 34 -6.34 0.34 -0.28
CA TYR A 34 -7.73 0.37 -0.68
C TYR A 34 -8.57 1.03 0.43
N ALA A 35 -9.73 1.54 0.05
CA ALA A 35 -10.83 1.75 0.98
C ALA A 35 -12.11 1.40 0.23
N ARG A 36 -12.88 0.44 0.76
CA ARG A 36 -14.08 -0.08 0.09
C ARG A 36 -15.28 0.01 1.05
N GLN A 37 -16.42 0.48 0.57
CA GLN A 37 -17.67 0.38 1.32
C GLN A 37 -18.21 -1.05 1.28
N LYS A 38 -18.64 -1.57 2.43
CA LYS A 38 -19.31 -2.85 2.51
C LYS A 38 -20.79 -2.67 2.19
N ASN A 39 -21.29 -3.32 1.14
CA ASN A 39 -22.73 -3.45 0.80
C ASN A 39 -23.57 -2.18 1.00
N ASN A 40 -23.16 -1.04 0.44
CA ASN A 40 -23.85 0.26 0.56
C ASN A 40 -24.09 0.77 2.00
N SER A 41 -23.35 0.25 2.98
CA SER A 41 -23.37 0.74 4.37
C SER A 41 -22.26 1.78 4.60
N ASP A 42 -22.36 2.52 5.71
CA ASP A 42 -21.31 3.42 6.19
C ASP A 42 -20.07 2.68 6.74
N ILE A 43 -20.02 1.36 6.61
CA ILE A 43 -18.90 0.52 7.02
C ILE A 43 -17.88 0.46 5.89
N TRP A 44 -16.64 0.76 6.21
CA TRP A 44 -15.52 0.75 5.26
C TRP A 44 -14.50 -0.32 5.64
N GLU A 45 -14.01 -1.03 4.64
CA GLU A 45 -12.89 -1.96 4.69
C GLU A 45 -11.61 -1.23 4.30
N TYR A 46 -10.52 -1.58 4.98
CA TYR A 46 -9.22 -0.93 4.87
C TYR A 46 -8.10 -1.96 4.80
N PRO A 47 -6.89 -1.57 4.38
CA PRO A 47 -5.74 -2.45 4.35
C PRO A 47 -5.50 -3.02 5.75
N ASN A 48 -5.42 -4.34 5.81
CA ASN A 48 -5.02 -5.06 7.00
C ASN A 48 -3.86 -6.00 6.63
N TYR A 49 -2.94 -6.21 7.57
CA TYR A 49 -1.75 -7.03 7.33
C TYR A 49 -2.16 -8.50 7.33
N LEU A 50 -2.10 -9.16 6.18
CA LEU A 50 -2.08 -10.61 6.08
C LEU A 50 -0.67 -10.96 5.62
N GLY A 51 0.21 -11.18 6.59
CA GLY A 51 1.64 -11.32 6.35
C GLY A 51 1.98 -12.40 5.34
N LYS A 52 2.81 -12.00 4.36
CA LYS A 52 3.88 -12.78 3.72
C LYS A 52 4.68 -11.83 2.83
N ASN A 53 5.96 -12.13 2.63
CA ASN A 53 6.76 -11.56 1.54
C ASN A 53 5.95 -11.72 0.24
N LEU A 54 5.38 -10.64 -0.27
CA LEU A 54 4.62 -10.67 -1.53
C LEU A 54 5.57 -10.25 -2.66
N PRO A 55 5.86 -11.16 -3.61
CA PRO A 55 6.93 -10.97 -4.56
C PRO A 55 6.48 -10.24 -5.84
N LEU A 56 7.48 -9.66 -6.51
CA LEU A 56 7.53 -9.43 -7.96
C LEU A 56 6.39 -8.58 -8.55
N PHE A 57 6.59 -7.27 -8.60
CA PHE A 57 6.05 -6.52 -9.73
C PHE A 57 7.20 -6.18 -10.67
N ARG A 58 6.97 -6.42 -11.96
CA ARG A 58 7.90 -5.99 -13.00
C ARG A 58 7.91 -4.48 -13.05
N LEU A 59 9.09 -3.89 -13.24
CA LEU A 59 9.25 -2.44 -13.35
C LEU A 59 8.38 -1.85 -14.47
N GLU A 60 8.18 -2.62 -15.55
CA GLU A 60 7.31 -2.24 -16.67
C GLU A 60 5.83 -2.06 -16.30
N ASN A 61 5.40 -2.64 -15.18
CA ASN A 61 4.02 -2.54 -14.69
C ASN A 61 3.80 -1.35 -13.76
N ILE A 62 4.83 -0.58 -13.44
CA ILE A 62 4.75 0.62 -12.61
C ILE A 62 4.30 1.80 -13.46
N SER A 63 3.24 2.48 -13.04
CA SER A 63 2.82 3.76 -13.62
C SER A 63 3.33 4.96 -12.81
N ILE A 64 3.38 4.85 -11.49
CA ILE A 64 3.88 5.89 -10.59
C ILE A 64 4.77 5.24 -9.53
N ARG A 65 5.93 5.85 -9.29
CA ARG A 65 6.83 5.51 -8.18
C ARG A 65 7.34 6.80 -7.56
N ARG A 66 7.22 6.91 -6.24
CA ARG A 66 7.76 8.04 -5.46
C ARG A 66 8.08 7.60 -4.04
N GLU A 67 8.81 8.43 -3.31
CA GLU A 67 8.97 8.23 -1.87
C GLU A 67 7.61 8.27 -1.16
N ALA A 68 7.41 7.38 -0.19
CA ALA A 68 6.23 7.41 0.65
C ALA A 68 6.26 8.65 1.56
N ASN A 69 5.14 9.34 1.66
CA ASN A 69 5.02 10.48 2.56
C ASN A 69 4.98 10.01 4.04
N PRO A 70 5.08 10.92 5.04
CA PRO A 70 5.10 10.53 6.45
C PRO A 70 3.88 9.71 6.91
N LEU A 71 2.68 9.98 6.38
CA LEU A 71 1.47 9.24 6.73
C LEU A 71 1.49 7.81 6.16
N GLU A 72 1.94 7.66 4.91
CA GLU A 72 2.13 6.38 4.24
C GLU A 72 3.21 5.55 4.94
N LYS A 73 4.37 6.13 5.26
CA LYS A 73 5.42 5.47 6.04
C LYS A 73 4.92 5.01 7.41
N ASN A 74 4.16 5.85 8.11
CA ASN A 74 3.59 5.49 9.40
C ASN A 74 2.59 4.33 9.25
N MET A 75 1.76 4.36 8.20
CA MET A 75 0.78 3.31 7.94
C MET A 75 1.46 1.98 7.68
N PHE A 76 2.53 2.00 6.87
CA PHE A 76 3.34 0.83 6.60
C PHE A 76 3.91 0.23 7.87
N LYS A 77 4.60 1.04 8.69
CA LYS A 77 5.17 0.58 9.96
C LYS A 77 4.13 -0.01 10.92
N ARG A 78 2.92 0.57 10.99
CA ARG A 78 1.85 0.06 11.85
C ARG A 78 1.35 -1.30 11.38
N ILE A 79 0.96 -1.39 10.12
CA ILE A 79 0.47 -2.64 9.53
C ILE A 79 1.54 -3.73 9.63
N SER A 80 2.80 -3.43 9.27
CA SER A 80 3.92 -4.38 9.37
C SER A 80 4.26 -4.81 10.81
N SER A 81 3.83 -4.06 11.83
CA SER A 81 3.96 -4.43 13.26
C SER A 81 2.69 -5.07 13.83
N GLY A 82 1.76 -5.50 12.98
CA GLY A 82 0.49 -6.11 13.40
C GLY A 82 -0.48 -5.13 14.06
N LYS A 83 -0.26 -3.82 13.91
CA LYS A 83 -1.12 -2.77 14.47
C LYS A 83 -2.11 -2.28 13.42
N GLU A 84 -3.35 -2.06 13.85
CA GLU A 84 -4.35 -1.42 13.01
C GLU A 84 -3.95 0.01 12.62
N ILE A 85 -4.41 0.44 11.46
CA ILE A 85 -4.27 1.83 11.00
C ILE A 85 -5.14 2.79 11.80
N THR A 86 -4.67 4.02 11.96
CA THR A 86 -5.34 5.09 12.71
C THR A 86 -6.54 5.68 11.97
N THR A 87 -7.42 6.39 12.67
CA THR A 87 -8.54 7.14 12.08
C THR A 87 -8.07 8.10 10.97
N LYS A 88 -6.95 8.81 11.19
CA LYS A 88 -6.36 9.71 10.19
C LYS A 88 -5.93 8.99 8.90
N GLN A 89 -5.40 7.77 9.03
CA GLN A 89 -5.04 6.92 7.88
C GLN A 89 -6.27 6.38 7.16
N LYS A 90 -7.31 5.98 7.91
CA LYS A 90 -8.61 5.58 7.36
C LYS A 90 -9.24 6.72 6.55
N GLU A 91 -9.21 7.94 7.05
CA GLU A 91 -9.71 9.14 6.36
C GLU A 91 -8.92 9.47 5.09
N MET A 92 -7.59 9.39 5.15
CA MET A 92 -6.73 9.57 3.98
C MET A 92 -7.10 8.58 2.86
N LEU A 93 -7.27 7.30 3.20
CA LEU A 93 -7.67 6.27 2.23
C LEU A 93 -9.09 6.49 1.73
N ARG A 94 -10.05 6.83 2.59
CA ARG A 94 -11.41 7.20 2.18
C ARG A 94 -11.37 8.33 1.15
N LYS A 95 -10.70 9.45 1.43
CA LYS A 95 -10.63 10.59 0.49
C LYS A 95 -10.03 10.20 -0.86
N LYS A 96 -9.05 9.29 -0.85
CA LYS A 96 -8.37 8.81 -2.06
C LYS A 96 -9.21 7.88 -2.92
N PHE A 97 -10.01 7.00 -2.31
CA PHE A 97 -10.74 5.94 -3.01
C PHE A 97 -12.26 6.12 -3.04
N LYS A 98 -12.80 7.14 -2.36
CA LYS A 98 -14.17 7.61 -2.53
C LYS A 98 -14.26 8.26 -3.91
N LYS A 99 -14.66 7.45 -4.91
CA LYS A 99 -15.12 7.92 -6.21
C LYS A 99 -16.55 8.39 -6.10
#